data_AF-A0A484YK25-F1
#
_entry.id   AF-A0A484YK25-F1
#
_cell.length_a   1.000
_cell.length_b   1.000
_cell.length_c   1.000
_cell.angle_alpha   90.00
_cell.angle_beta   90.00
_cell.angle_gamma   90.00
#
_symmetry.space_group_name_H-M   'P 1'
#
loop_
_entity.id
_entity.type
_entity.pdbx_description
1 polymer ?
#
loop_
_entity_poly.entity_id
_entity_poly.type
_entity_poly.pdbx_seq_one_letter_code
_entity_poly.pdbx_strand_id
1 'polypeptide(L)'
;MLVKFTVPQQTAVSQRWGDLLIAESIAAQILRDGGIHAIESTVLVTSNRQVFLEAERFDCKGNDGRLPIVSLEAVQSEFISSPGSWPEAMRRLCEQQLVTHQSVAQTEVIWAFGRLIANSDMHAGNLSFYLSEPPFALTPVYDMLPMVYAPNSAGMLRDAAIEVKFDLNVSKSAWLTAIPLAQQFWQTVARDPRISEAFRHIAQEMPEKIRQIEEKVARMGG
;
A
#
# COMPACT_ATOMS: atom_id res chain seq x y z
N MET A 1 9.41 -16.98 2.84
CA MET A 1 10.04 -15.66 3.00
C MET A 1 10.45 -15.11 1.64
N LEU A 2 10.31 -13.80 1.44
CA LEU A 2 10.81 -13.04 0.30
C LEU A 2 11.66 -11.90 0.87
N VAL A 3 12.82 -11.62 0.27
CA VAL A 3 13.70 -10.55 0.74
C VAL A 3 13.84 -9.48 -0.34
N LYS A 4 13.47 -8.23 -0.03
CA LYS A 4 13.79 -7.04 -0.83
C LYS A 4 14.99 -6.35 -0.20
N PHE A 5 15.96 -5.86 -1.00
CA PHE A 5 17.16 -5.25 -0.45
C PHE A 5 17.70 -4.10 -1.31
N THR A 6 18.36 -3.14 -0.67
CA THR A 6 19.07 -2.07 -1.38
C THR A 6 20.45 -2.52 -1.84
N VAL A 7 21.01 -1.84 -2.84
CA VAL A 7 22.43 -2.01 -3.18
C VAL A 7 23.31 -1.56 -2.01
N PRO A 8 24.47 -2.20 -1.78
CA PRO A 8 25.33 -1.92 -0.61
C PRO A 8 26.02 -0.56 -0.69
N GLN A 9 26.10 0.05 -1.87
CA GLN A 9 26.71 1.36 -2.05
C GLN A 9 25.79 2.46 -1.54
N GLN A 10 26.31 3.36 -0.72
CA GLN A 10 25.56 4.50 -0.22
C GLN A 10 25.51 5.61 -1.26
N THR A 11 24.34 5.83 -1.83
CA THR A 11 24.00 6.96 -2.69
C THR A 11 22.66 7.53 -2.21
N ALA A 12 22.31 8.74 -2.65
CA ALA A 12 20.99 9.30 -2.33
C ALA A 12 19.84 8.39 -2.84
N VAL A 13 20.06 7.73 -4.00
CA VAL A 13 19.14 6.75 -4.59
C VAL A 13 18.99 5.52 -3.72
N SER A 14 20.09 4.89 -3.29
CA SER A 14 20.01 3.68 -2.46
C SER A 14 19.47 3.97 -1.06
N GLN A 15 19.75 5.16 -0.51
CA GLN A 15 19.15 5.64 0.73
C GLN A 15 17.63 5.81 0.59
N ARG A 16 17.15 6.43 -0.50
CA ARG A 16 15.70 6.57 -0.74
C ARG A 16 15.01 5.22 -0.90
N TRP A 17 15.62 4.26 -1.59
CA TRP A 17 15.09 2.89 -1.63
C TRP A 17 15.05 2.25 -0.24
N GLY A 18 16.05 2.50 0.60
CA GLY A 18 16.05 2.05 1.99
C GLY A 18 14.90 2.64 2.80
N ASP A 19 14.67 3.95 2.65
CA ASP A 19 13.53 4.64 3.27
C ASP A 19 12.19 4.04 2.84
N LEU A 20 12.06 3.70 1.55
CA LEU A 20 10.86 3.08 0.99
C LEU A 20 10.62 1.66 1.52
N LEU A 21 11.66 0.84 1.66
CA LEU A 21 11.54 -0.50 2.25
C LEU A 21 11.14 -0.46 3.73
N ILE A 22 11.67 0.51 4.49
CA ILE A 22 11.26 0.73 5.89
C ILE A 22 9.81 1.19 5.93
N ALA A 23 9.43 2.13 5.05
CA ALA A 23 8.07 2.63 4.94
C ALA A 23 7.08 1.51 4.57
N GLU A 24 7.44 0.58 3.68
CA GLU A 24 6.61 -0.59 3.35
C GLU A 24 6.30 -1.44 4.59
N SER A 25 7.31 -1.71 5.42
CA SER A 25 7.13 -2.46 6.67
C SER A 25 6.22 -1.73 7.66
N ILE A 26 6.41 -0.40 7.81
CA ILE A 26 5.55 0.44 8.65
C ILE A 26 4.10 0.41 8.15
N ALA A 27 3.87 0.57 6.84
CA ALA A 27 2.53 0.53 6.26
C ALA A 27 1.83 -0.80 6.55
N ALA A 28 2.52 -1.93 6.39
CA ALA A 28 1.96 -3.24 6.68
C ALA A 28 1.61 -3.40 8.17
N GLN A 29 2.46 -2.92 9.09
CA GLN A 29 2.16 -2.93 10.52
C GLN A 29 0.93 -2.07 10.86
N ILE A 30 0.86 -0.85 10.33
CA ILE A 30 -0.27 0.07 10.56
C ILE A 30 -1.58 -0.52 10.06
N LEU A 31 -1.57 -1.17 8.88
CA LEU A 31 -2.76 -1.85 8.36
C LEU A 31 -3.20 -2.99 9.29
N ARG A 32 -2.26 -3.82 9.77
CA ARG A 32 -2.58 -4.89 10.74
C ARG A 32 -3.16 -4.36 12.04
N ASP A 33 -2.55 -3.32 12.61
CA ASP A 33 -3.03 -2.68 13.85
C ASP A 33 -4.43 -2.08 13.66
N GLY A 34 -4.75 -1.63 12.45
CA GLY A 34 -6.08 -1.20 12.01
C GLY A 34 -7.06 -2.32 11.65
N GLY A 35 -6.70 -3.59 11.85
CA GLY A 35 -7.55 -4.75 11.57
C GLY A 35 -7.60 -5.17 10.09
N ILE A 36 -6.75 -4.62 9.22
CA ILE A 36 -6.63 -5.00 7.82
C ILE A 36 -5.51 -6.02 7.67
N HIS A 37 -5.82 -7.17 7.07
CA HIS A 37 -4.82 -8.21 6.86
C HIS A 37 -3.73 -7.72 5.91
N ALA A 38 -2.49 -7.66 6.39
CA ALA A 38 -1.31 -7.21 5.64
C ALA A 38 -0.08 -8.05 6.00
N ILE A 39 0.88 -8.15 5.08
CA ILE A 39 2.04 -9.03 5.21
C ILE A 39 2.88 -8.75 6.45
N GLU A 40 3.24 -9.79 7.19
CA GLU A 40 4.27 -9.66 8.22
C GLU A 40 5.63 -9.41 7.59
N SER A 41 6.39 -8.48 8.17
CA SER A 41 7.71 -8.15 7.67
C SER A 41 8.64 -7.66 8.77
N THR A 42 9.93 -7.92 8.58
CA THR A 42 11.02 -7.44 9.44
C THR A 42 12.00 -6.64 8.59
N VAL A 43 12.47 -5.52 9.14
CA VAL A 43 13.49 -4.68 8.50
C VAL A 43 14.80 -4.83 9.25
N LEU A 44 15.85 -5.18 8.52
CA LEU A 44 17.24 -5.19 8.99
C LEU A 44 18.01 -4.04 8.33
N VAL A 45 18.69 -3.24 9.15
CA VAL A 45 19.56 -2.16 8.69
C VAL A 45 20.98 -2.45 9.14
N THR A 46 21.89 -2.58 8.19
CA THR A 46 23.30 -2.88 8.46
C THR A 46 24.07 -1.65 8.92
N SER A 47 25.31 -1.84 9.41
CA SER A 47 26.21 -0.73 9.78
C SER A 47 26.54 0.19 8.60
N ASN A 48 26.58 -0.34 7.37
CA ASN A 48 26.71 0.44 6.15
C ASN A 48 25.35 0.94 5.59
N ARG A 49 24.29 1.01 6.40
CA ARG A 49 22.96 1.50 6.04
C ARG A 49 22.29 0.81 4.86
N GLN A 50 22.71 -0.41 4.53
CA GLN A 50 21.98 -1.25 3.61
C GLN A 50 20.71 -1.75 4.32
N VAL A 51 19.60 -1.79 3.59
CA VAL A 51 18.30 -2.16 4.15
C VAL A 51 17.84 -3.46 3.50
N PHE A 52 17.39 -4.38 4.34
CA PHE A 52 16.75 -5.63 3.94
C PHE A 52 15.35 -5.66 4.55
N LEU A 53 14.34 -5.91 3.71
CA LEU A 53 12.96 -6.17 4.11
C LEU A 53 12.69 -7.65 3.90
N GLU A 54 12.56 -8.38 4.99
CA GLU A 54 12.15 -9.78 5.01
C GLU A 54 10.64 -9.84 5.16
N ALA A 55 9.93 -10.22 4.10
CA ALA A 55 8.49 -10.37 4.09
C ALA A 55 8.09 -11.85 4.17
N GLU A 56 7.12 -12.16 5.04
CA GLU A 56 6.54 -13.49 5.09
C GLU A 56 5.71 -13.76 3.84
N ARG A 57 5.86 -14.97 3.29
CA ARG A 57 5.12 -15.38 2.11
C ARG A 57 3.77 -15.94 2.55
N PHE A 58 2.70 -15.22 2.26
CA PHE A 58 1.32 -15.63 2.56
C PHE A 58 0.78 -16.71 1.61
N ASP A 59 1.48 -16.98 0.52
CA ASP A 59 1.19 -18.05 -0.44
C ASP A 59 1.96 -19.35 -0.13
N CYS A 60 2.61 -19.44 1.03
CA CYS A 60 3.31 -20.63 1.50
C CYS A 60 2.85 -20.98 2.91
N LYS A 61 2.29 -22.19 3.10
CA LYS A 61 1.88 -22.65 4.44
C LYS A 61 2.81 -23.76 4.94
N GLY A 62 3.97 -23.38 5.47
CA GLY A 62 4.94 -24.34 6.02
C GLY A 62 5.27 -25.48 5.05
N ASN A 63 5.14 -26.74 5.49
CA ASN A 63 5.35 -27.93 4.67
C ASN A 63 4.14 -28.31 3.79
N ASP A 64 2.98 -27.65 3.94
CA ASP A 64 1.73 -27.97 3.22
C ASP A 64 1.72 -27.45 1.77
N GLY A 65 2.80 -26.79 1.34
CA GLY A 65 2.99 -26.35 -0.04
C GLY A 65 2.54 -24.91 -0.31
N ARG A 66 2.38 -24.58 -1.60
CA ARG A 66 1.97 -23.25 -2.05
C ARG A 66 0.45 -23.15 -2.12
N LEU A 67 -0.10 -22.08 -1.56
CA LEU A 67 -1.49 -21.68 -1.79
C LEU A 67 -1.56 -20.94 -3.12
N PRO A 68 -2.39 -21.39 -4.08
CA PRO A 68 -2.52 -20.69 -5.34
C PRO A 68 -3.19 -19.32 -5.12
N ILE A 69 -2.64 -18.30 -5.75
CA ILE A 69 -3.16 -16.93 -5.74
C ILE A 69 -3.39 -16.44 -7.16
N VAL A 70 -4.32 -15.50 -7.32
CA VAL A 70 -4.63 -14.85 -8.59
C VAL A 70 -4.76 -13.35 -8.38
N SER A 71 -4.11 -12.55 -9.23
CA SER A 71 -4.17 -11.09 -9.12
C SER A 71 -5.51 -10.55 -9.62
N LEU A 72 -5.87 -9.35 -9.18
CA LEU A 72 -7.01 -8.62 -9.73
C LEU A 72 -6.83 -8.40 -11.24
N GLU A 73 -5.60 -8.20 -11.72
CA GLU A 73 -5.29 -8.09 -13.15
C GLU A 73 -5.71 -9.34 -13.94
N ALA A 74 -5.44 -10.53 -13.41
CA ALA A 74 -5.84 -11.78 -14.05
C ALA A 74 -7.37 -11.98 -13.99
N VAL A 75 -7.98 -11.76 -12.81
CA VAL A 75 -9.44 -11.91 -12.64
C VAL A 75 -10.20 -10.90 -13.52
N GLN A 76 -9.82 -9.63 -13.50
CA GLN A 76 -10.51 -8.60 -14.28
C GLN A 76 -10.39 -8.84 -15.79
N SER A 77 -9.29 -9.44 -16.27
CA SER A 77 -9.12 -9.73 -17.70
C SER A 77 -10.09 -10.80 -18.20
N GLU A 78 -10.49 -11.73 -17.33
CA GLU A 78 -11.47 -12.77 -17.64
C GLU A 78 -12.91 -12.23 -17.55
N PHE A 79 -13.21 -11.44 -16.52
CA PHE A 79 -14.60 -11.11 -16.16
C PHE A 79 -15.04 -9.67 -16.46
N ILE A 80 -14.13 -8.78 -16.90
CA ILE A 80 -14.42 -7.35 -17.08
C ILE A 80 -13.84 -6.83 -18.40
N SER A 81 -14.70 -6.35 -19.31
CA SER A 81 -14.28 -5.87 -20.63
C SER A 81 -13.51 -4.53 -20.63
N SER A 82 -13.69 -3.69 -19.60
CA SER A 82 -12.99 -2.41 -19.47
C SER A 82 -12.72 -2.12 -17.99
N PRO A 83 -11.66 -2.71 -17.41
CA PRO A 83 -11.36 -2.55 -15.99
C PRO A 83 -10.95 -1.11 -15.65
N GLY A 84 -11.39 -0.64 -14.49
CA GLY A 84 -11.04 0.67 -13.94
C GLY A 84 -10.03 0.56 -12.80
N SER A 85 -10.14 1.47 -11.82
CA SER A 85 -9.44 1.39 -10.54
C SER A 85 -9.84 0.15 -9.74
N TRP A 86 -9.07 -0.20 -8.68
CA TRP A 86 -9.40 -1.36 -7.85
C TRP A 86 -10.83 -1.32 -7.29
N PRO A 87 -11.34 -0.19 -6.73
CA PRO A 87 -12.73 -0.10 -6.27
C PRO A 87 -13.76 -0.40 -7.37
N GLU A 88 -13.56 0.12 -8.58
CA GLU A 88 -14.49 -0.08 -9.70
C GLU A 88 -14.49 -1.53 -10.17
N ALA A 89 -13.31 -2.14 -10.29
CA ALA A 89 -13.20 -3.55 -10.65
C ALA A 89 -13.84 -4.45 -9.56
N MET A 90 -13.57 -4.19 -8.29
CA MET A 90 -14.14 -4.95 -7.17
C MET A 90 -15.67 -4.89 -7.12
N ARG A 91 -16.28 -3.72 -7.37
CA ARG A 91 -17.75 -3.60 -7.43
C ARG A 91 -18.34 -4.46 -8.55
N ARG A 92 -17.75 -4.44 -9.74
CA ARG A 92 -18.20 -5.27 -10.87
C ARG A 92 -18.04 -6.77 -10.60
N LEU A 93 -16.95 -7.17 -9.93
CA LEU A 93 -16.79 -8.56 -9.49
C LEU A 93 -17.84 -8.94 -8.43
N CYS A 94 -18.20 -8.00 -7.55
CA CYS A 94 -19.23 -8.22 -6.53
C CYS A 94 -20.63 -8.36 -7.14
N GLU A 95 -20.97 -7.59 -8.17
CA GLU A 95 -22.21 -7.73 -8.94
C GLU A 95 -22.35 -9.12 -9.58
N GLN A 96 -21.21 -9.73 -9.95
CA GLN A 96 -21.12 -11.09 -10.46
C GLN A 96 -20.99 -12.16 -9.36
N GLN A 97 -21.08 -11.77 -8.08
CA GLN A 97 -20.93 -12.66 -6.91
C GLN A 97 -19.55 -13.34 -6.81
N LEU A 98 -18.54 -12.82 -7.52
CA LEU A 98 -17.17 -13.34 -7.50
C LEU A 98 -16.39 -12.92 -6.26
N VAL A 99 -16.78 -11.82 -5.63
CA VAL A 99 -16.24 -11.33 -4.35
C VAL A 99 -17.39 -10.84 -3.47
N THR A 100 -17.14 -10.72 -2.18
CA THR A 100 -18.16 -10.24 -1.22
C THR A 100 -18.20 -8.71 -1.15
N HIS A 101 -19.34 -8.15 -0.70
CA HIS A 101 -19.44 -6.72 -0.36
C HIS A 101 -18.41 -6.29 0.70
N GLN A 102 -18.06 -7.17 1.63
CA GLN A 102 -17.02 -6.92 2.62
C GLN A 102 -15.65 -6.77 1.95
N SER A 103 -15.32 -7.62 0.98
CA SER A 103 -14.08 -7.51 0.20
C SER A 103 -14.02 -6.19 -0.57
N VAL A 104 -15.15 -5.73 -1.14
CA VAL A 104 -15.23 -4.41 -1.79
C VAL A 104 -14.93 -3.28 -0.79
N ALA A 105 -15.61 -3.26 0.35
CA ALA A 105 -15.41 -2.24 1.38
C ALA A 105 -13.97 -2.22 1.90
N GLN A 106 -13.36 -3.39 2.13
CA GLN A 106 -11.98 -3.50 2.55
C GLN A 106 -11.02 -2.98 1.46
N THR A 107 -11.23 -3.33 0.19
CA THR A 107 -10.40 -2.81 -0.92
C THR A 107 -10.52 -1.29 -1.05
N GLU A 108 -11.69 -0.70 -0.81
CA GLU A 108 -11.84 0.75 -0.81
C GLU A 108 -11.00 1.42 0.28
N VAL A 109 -10.95 0.85 1.49
CA VAL A 109 -10.08 1.35 2.57
C VAL A 109 -8.61 1.23 2.19
N ILE A 110 -8.18 0.08 1.65
CA ILE A 110 -6.80 -0.16 1.22
C ILE A 110 -6.39 0.83 0.12
N TRP A 111 -7.27 1.05 -0.86
CA TRP A 111 -7.05 2.02 -1.93
C TRP A 111 -6.93 3.43 -1.37
N ALA A 112 -7.87 3.87 -0.51
CA ALA A 112 -7.81 5.18 0.14
C ALA A 112 -6.51 5.38 0.92
N PHE A 113 -6.10 4.38 1.71
CA PHE A 113 -4.85 4.39 2.45
C PHE A 113 -3.65 4.56 1.52
N GLY A 114 -3.56 3.74 0.46
CA GLY A 114 -2.51 3.84 -0.54
C GLY A 114 -2.43 5.22 -1.19
N ARG A 115 -3.57 5.85 -1.50
CA ARG A 115 -3.61 7.24 -2.00
C ARG A 115 -3.04 8.23 -0.99
N LEU A 116 -3.43 8.13 0.28
CA LEU A 116 -3.00 9.03 1.36
C LEU A 116 -1.52 8.90 1.69
N ILE A 117 -0.94 7.72 1.49
CA ILE A 117 0.50 7.50 1.62
C ILE A 117 1.26 7.77 0.31
N ALA A 118 0.65 8.39 -0.70
CA ALA A 118 1.32 8.69 -1.97
C ALA A 118 1.85 7.44 -2.70
N ASN A 119 1.14 6.32 -2.62
CA ASN A 119 1.41 5.16 -3.46
C ASN A 119 0.89 5.44 -4.88
N SER A 120 1.81 5.66 -5.83
CA SER A 120 1.48 5.82 -7.25
C SER A 120 1.41 4.51 -8.03
N ASP A 121 1.73 3.38 -7.41
CA ASP A 121 1.92 2.08 -8.07
C ASP A 121 0.91 1.02 -7.61
N MET A 122 -0.35 1.44 -7.43
CA MET A 122 -1.47 0.53 -7.13
C MET A 122 -2.11 0.00 -8.42
N HIS A 123 -1.35 -0.71 -9.23
CA HIS A 123 -1.88 -1.40 -10.42
C HIS A 123 -2.56 -2.72 -10.03
N ALA A 124 -3.41 -3.29 -10.89
CA ALA A 124 -4.21 -4.48 -10.55
C ALA A 124 -3.40 -5.76 -10.26
N GLY A 125 -2.09 -5.76 -10.50
CA GLY A 125 -1.18 -6.84 -10.09
C GLY A 125 -0.82 -6.83 -8.60
N ASN A 126 -1.03 -5.71 -7.91
CA ASN A 126 -0.71 -5.50 -6.49
C ASN A 126 -1.90 -5.73 -5.55
N LEU A 127 -3.02 -6.25 -6.07
CA LEU A 127 -4.12 -6.80 -5.29
C LEU A 127 -4.35 -8.23 -5.74
N SER A 128 -4.46 -9.17 -4.80
CA SER A 128 -4.61 -10.59 -5.11
C SER A 128 -5.69 -11.26 -4.26
N PHE A 129 -6.13 -12.41 -4.74
CA PHE A 129 -7.05 -13.31 -4.07
C PHE A 129 -6.44 -14.70 -3.94
N TYR A 130 -6.88 -15.46 -2.94
CA TYR A 130 -6.67 -16.90 -2.92
C TYR A 130 -7.50 -17.53 -4.04
N LEU A 131 -6.89 -18.40 -4.84
CA LEU A 131 -7.57 -19.12 -5.90
C LEU A 131 -8.42 -20.23 -5.28
N SER A 132 -9.72 -20.00 -5.23
CA SER A 132 -10.75 -20.91 -4.70
C SER A 132 -12.00 -20.82 -5.56
N GLU A 133 -13.04 -21.59 -5.23
CA GLU A 133 -14.38 -21.26 -5.73
C GLU A 133 -14.81 -19.87 -5.22
N PRO A 134 -15.59 -19.10 -6.00
CA PRO A 134 -16.18 -17.86 -5.54
C PRO A 134 -17.05 -18.05 -4.27
N PRO A 135 -17.12 -17.03 -3.39
CA PRO A 135 -16.47 -15.74 -3.51
C PRO A 135 -14.98 -15.80 -3.16
N PHE A 136 -14.13 -15.17 -3.99
CA PHE A 136 -12.70 -15.10 -3.77
C PHE A 136 -12.35 -14.27 -2.53
N ALA A 137 -11.48 -14.81 -1.67
CA ALA A 137 -10.99 -14.13 -0.48
C ALA A 137 -9.72 -13.33 -0.80
N LEU A 138 -9.64 -12.09 -0.29
CA LEU A 138 -8.44 -11.25 -0.42
C LEU A 138 -7.23 -11.92 0.26
N THR A 139 -6.08 -11.84 -0.39
CA THR A 139 -4.80 -12.12 0.27
C THR A 139 -4.42 -10.97 1.21
N PRO A 140 -3.42 -11.13 2.08
CA PRO A 140 -2.85 -9.99 2.82
C PRO A 140 -2.41 -8.89 1.86
N VAL A 141 -2.54 -7.63 2.27
CA VAL A 141 -1.98 -6.48 1.55
C VAL A 141 -0.46 -6.58 1.53
N TYR A 142 0.13 -6.41 0.35
CA TYR A 142 1.58 -6.36 0.10
C TYR A 142 1.91 -5.17 -0.80
N ASP A 143 3.19 -4.81 -0.89
CA ASP A 143 3.69 -3.74 -1.78
C ASP A 143 2.96 -2.40 -1.60
N MET A 144 2.71 -2.06 -0.33
CA MET A 144 2.04 -0.81 0.05
C MET A 144 3.06 0.18 0.61
N LEU A 145 3.51 1.11 -0.24
CA LEU A 145 4.60 2.03 0.06
C LEU A 145 4.47 3.34 -0.75
N PRO A 146 5.15 4.43 -0.35
CA PRO A 146 4.91 5.76 -0.92
C PRO A 146 5.69 5.96 -2.24
N MET A 147 5.30 5.20 -3.29
CA MET A 147 6.03 5.06 -4.55
C MET A 147 6.23 6.35 -5.36
N VAL A 148 5.48 7.43 -5.10
CA VAL A 148 5.73 8.74 -5.73
C VAL A 148 7.15 9.27 -5.41
N TYR A 149 7.73 8.80 -4.31
CA TYR A 149 9.06 9.18 -3.85
C TYR A 149 10.17 8.22 -4.29
N ALA A 150 9.86 7.21 -5.09
CA ALA A 150 10.87 6.36 -5.72
C ALA A 150 11.77 7.18 -6.66
N PRO A 151 13.08 6.90 -6.70
CA PRO A 151 13.96 7.48 -7.69
C PRO A 151 13.44 7.21 -9.10
N ASN A 152 13.36 8.23 -9.94
CA ASN A 152 12.93 8.02 -11.33
C ASN A 152 14.07 7.39 -12.17
N SER A 153 13.80 7.13 -13.46
CA SER A 153 14.78 6.52 -14.37
C SER A 153 16.07 7.33 -14.55
N ALA A 154 16.04 8.65 -14.29
CA ALA A 154 17.20 9.52 -14.29
C ALA A 154 17.87 9.65 -12.90
N GLY A 155 17.38 8.94 -11.89
CA GLY A 155 17.86 9.00 -10.51
C GLY A 155 17.45 10.25 -9.74
N MET A 156 16.54 11.07 -10.27
CA MET A 156 16.06 12.27 -9.57
C MET A 156 15.14 11.86 -8.41
N LEU A 157 15.32 12.54 -7.29
CA LEU A 157 14.56 12.31 -6.06
C LEU A 157 13.59 13.46 -5.86
N ARG A 158 12.37 13.12 -5.42
CA ARG A 158 11.42 14.11 -4.95
C ARG A 158 11.71 14.42 -3.48
N ASP A 159 11.86 15.71 -3.19
CA ASP A 159 12.28 16.26 -1.90
C ASP A 159 11.16 17.04 -1.17
N ALA A 160 9.99 17.21 -1.79
CA ALA A 160 8.86 17.93 -1.21
C ALA A 160 7.60 17.06 -1.11
N ALA A 161 6.76 17.34 -0.11
CA ALA A 161 5.45 16.70 0.01
C ALA A 161 4.55 16.95 -1.20
N ILE A 162 3.68 15.99 -1.49
CA ILE A 162 2.79 16.04 -2.65
C ILE A 162 1.35 16.34 -2.26
N GLU A 163 0.61 16.90 -3.22
CA GLU A 163 -0.84 16.94 -3.14
C GLU A 163 -1.40 15.50 -3.25
N VAL A 164 -2.10 15.06 -2.21
CA VAL A 164 -2.77 13.76 -2.22
C VAL A 164 -3.94 13.81 -3.20
N LYS A 165 -4.05 12.78 -4.04
CA LYS A 165 -5.14 12.70 -5.00
C LYS A 165 -6.40 12.11 -4.35
N PHE A 166 -7.40 12.96 -4.14
CA PHE A 166 -8.74 12.54 -3.76
C PHE A 166 -9.42 11.73 -4.88
N ASP A 167 -10.19 10.71 -4.51
CA ASP A 167 -10.88 9.82 -5.43
C ASP A 167 -12.37 9.76 -5.05
N LEU A 168 -13.23 10.27 -5.93
CA LEU A 168 -14.69 10.30 -5.74
C LEU A 168 -15.31 8.91 -5.88
N ASN A 169 -14.60 7.96 -6.50
CA ASN A 169 -15.06 6.59 -6.67
C ASN A 169 -14.85 5.74 -5.42
N VAL A 170 -14.49 6.32 -4.28
CA VAL A 170 -14.26 5.63 -3.00
C VAL A 170 -15.30 6.11 -2.01
N SER A 171 -15.89 5.21 -1.21
CA SER A 171 -16.91 5.61 -0.24
C SER A 171 -16.38 6.55 0.84
N LYS A 172 -17.27 7.39 1.38
CA LYS A 172 -16.96 8.27 2.51
C LYS A 172 -16.47 7.48 3.72
N SER A 173 -17.09 6.33 4.02
CA SER A 173 -16.68 5.46 5.13
C SER A 173 -15.26 4.92 4.93
N ALA A 174 -14.89 4.51 3.71
CA ALA A 174 -13.53 4.05 3.44
C ALA A 174 -12.48 5.14 3.68
N TRP A 175 -12.75 6.38 3.24
CA TRP A 175 -11.89 7.52 3.53
C TRP A 175 -11.76 7.78 5.04
N LEU A 176 -12.87 7.81 5.77
CA LEU A 176 -12.88 8.05 7.21
C LEU A 176 -12.09 6.98 7.99
N THR A 177 -12.10 5.73 7.51
CA THR A 177 -11.27 4.66 8.08
C THR A 177 -9.80 4.81 7.71
N ALA A 178 -9.48 5.19 6.47
CA ALA A 178 -8.10 5.23 5.98
C ALA A 178 -7.31 6.47 6.45
N ILE A 179 -7.96 7.62 6.66
CA ILE A 179 -7.32 8.86 7.12
C ILE A 179 -6.51 8.69 8.41
N PRO A 180 -7.06 8.18 9.53
CA PRO A 180 -6.29 8.03 10.76
C PRO A 180 -5.12 7.05 10.59
N LEU A 181 -5.28 5.97 9.84
CA LEU A 181 -4.20 5.03 9.52
C LEU A 181 -3.07 5.72 8.76
N ALA A 182 -3.39 6.52 7.74
CA ALA A 182 -2.39 7.23 6.94
C ALA A 182 -1.69 8.35 7.74
N GLN A 183 -2.41 9.04 8.64
CA GLN A 183 -1.80 10.00 9.57
C GLN A 183 -0.79 9.31 10.48
N GLN A 184 -1.17 8.16 11.07
CA GLN A 184 -0.28 7.38 11.92
C GLN A 184 0.94 6.87 11.14
N PHE A 185 0.75 6.42 9.89
CA PHE A 185 1.84 6.03 9.00
C PHE A 185 2.87 7.15 8.84
N TRP A 186 2.45 8.35 8.41
CA TRP A 186 3.38 9.46 8.17
C TRP A 186 4.07 9.95 9.45
N GLN A 187 3.33 9.99 10.57
CA GLN A 187 3.92 10.32 11.88
C GLN A 187 4.96 9.29 12.32
N THR A 188 4.73 8.01 12.03
CA THR A 188 5.68 6.93 12.35
C THR A 188 6.92 7.04 11.48
N VAL A 189 6.77 7.22 10.16
CA VAL A 189 7.89 7.45 9.23
C VAL A 189 8.70 8.68 9.64
N ALA A 190 8.04 9.78 10.01
CA ALA A 190 8.67 11.03 10.44
C ALA A 190 9.49 10.92 11.74
N ARG A 191 9.26 9.87 12.55
CA ARG A 191 9.93 9.66 13.85
C ARG A 191 10.90 8.48 13.84
N ASP A 192 10.87 7.64 12.81
CA ASP A 192 11.71 6.45 12.74
C ASP A 192 13.19 6.83 12.51
N PRO A 193 14.11 6.45 13.42
CA PRO A 193 15.52 6.80 13.30
C PRO A 193 16.21 6.12 12.11
N ARG A 194 15.64 5.01 11.60
CA ARG A 194 16.17 4.26 10.44
C ARG A 194 15.96 5.01 9.13
N ILE A 195 14.88 5.78 9.03
CA ILE A 195 14.55 6.65 7.90
C ILE A 195 15.55 7.82 7.82
N SER A 196 15.91 8.22 6.61
CA SER A 196 16.79 9.37 6.35
C SER A 196 16.16 10.68 6.82
N GLU A 197 17.00 11.65 7.19
CA GLU A 197 16.53 12.97 7.60
C GLU A 197 15.70 13.65 6.49
N ALA A 198 16.17 13.58 5.24
CA ALA A 198 15.45 14.13 4.09
C ALA A 198 14.05 13.52 3.92
N PHE A 199 13.89 12.21 4.10
CA PHE A 199 12.58 11.58 3.99
C PHE A 199 11.69 11.83 5.22
N ARG A 200 12.28 11.96 6.42
CA ARG A 200 11.53 12.40 7.61
C ARG A 200 10.95 13.79 7.44
N HIS A 201 11.66 14.72 6.81
CA HIS A 201 11.14 16.07 6.54
C HIS A 201 9.90 16.02 5.63
N ILE A 202 9.95 15.25 4.55
CA ILE A 202 8.77 15.01 3.68
C ILE A 202 7.61 14.43 4.50
N ALA A 203 7.88 13.42 5.32
CA ALA A 203 6.85 12.76 6.14
C ALA A 203 6.20 13.70 7.17
N GLN A 204 6.91 14.72 7.65
CA GLN A 204 6.36 15.73 8.57
C GLN A 204 5.35 16.67 7.90
N GLU A 205 5.46 16.89 6.60
CA GLU A 205 4.56 17.77 5.83
C GLU A 205 3.28 17.05 5.35
N MET A 206 3.34 15.74 5.13
CA MET A 206 2.21 14.94 4.62
C MET A 206 0.92 14.99 5.46
N PRO A 207 0.94 15.06 6.81
CA PRO A 207 -0.28 15.21 7.61
C PRO A 207 -1.14 16.42 7.23
N GLU A 208 -0.52 17.54 6.83
CA GLU A 208 -1.26 18.71 6.36
C GLU A 208 -2.00 18.41 5.05
N LYS A 209 -1.35 17.68 4.13
CA LYS A 209 -1.94 17.24 2.87
C LYS A 209 -3.12 16.30 3.09
N ILE A 210 -3.04 15.44 4.09
CA ILE A 210 -4.15 14.56 4.48
C ILE A 210 -5.32 15.35 5.05
N ARG A 211 -5.09 16.40 5.87
CA ARG A 211 -6.17 17.24 6.41
C ARG A 211 -7.01 17.88 5.29
N GLN A 212 -6.38 18.28 4.19
CA GLN A 212 -7.10 18.80 3.03
C GLN A 212 -8.00 17.75 2.35
N ILE A 213 -7.64 16.47 2.44
CA ILE A 213 -8.51 15.36 1.98
C ILE A 213 -9.67 15.16 2.96
N GLU A 214 -9.41 15.20 4.26
CA GLU A 214 -10.43 15.09 5.30
C GLU A 214 -11.53 16.15 5.13
N GLU A 215 -11.17 17.40 4.82
CA GLU A 215 -12.13 18.45 4.49
C GLU A 215 -12.99 18.15 3.25
N LYS A 216 -12.39 17.55 2.22
CA LYS A 216 -13.11 17.12 1.01
C LYS A 216 -14.07 15.96 1.33
N VAL A 217 -13.62 15.00 2.14
CA VAL A 217 -14.42 13.86 2.60
C VAL A 217 -15.61 14.32 3.42
N ALA A 218 -15.44 15.31 4.29
CA ALA A 218 -16.54 15.89 5.07
C ALA A 218 -17.68 16.40 4.19
N ARG A 219 -17.34 16.98 3.02
CA ARG A 219 -18.27 17.52 2.02
C ARG A 219 -18.86 16.46 1.07
N MET A 220 -18.39 15.22 1.10
CA MET A 220 -19.02 14.15 0.34
C MET A 220 -20.45 13.93 0.84
N GLY A 221 -21.40 13.85 -0.09
CA GLY A 221 -22.75 13.40 0.17
C GLY A 221 -22.76 11.99 0.76
N GLY A 222 -23.77 11.70 1.59
CA GLY A 222 -24.02 10.37 2.14
C GLY A 222 -24.67 9.44 1.12
#